data_AF-W9YEA7-F1
#
_entry.id   AF-W9YEA7-F1
#
_cell.length_a   1.000
_cell.length_b   1.000
_cell.length_c   1.000
_cell.angle_alpha   90.00
_cell.angle_beta   90.00
_cell.angle_gamma   90.00
#
_symmetry.space_group_name_H-M   'P 1'
#
loop_
_entity.id
_entity.type
_entity.pdbx_description
1 polymer ?
#
loop_
_entity_poly.entity_id
_entity_poly.type
_entity_poly.pdbx_seq_one_letter_code
_entity_poly.pdbx_strand_id
1 'polypeptide(L)'
;MSTTTLASCMRKAAKALPPINGTAFAASFDWLGQYNVVSLGDGSHGTSEFYAARAEISKRLIKEHGFKIVALEVDWPDAEAIDHYVRRWPQHPGRMEARQAMFKRFPTWMWSNREFQGFVRWLRDYNDGLVPPSERAGTVDPGMADEARRRYSKLSRWAGQEQEYGLRMRSRFKSCEADVINMLLELLRKRLEYSAKIHDGE
;
A
#
# COMPACT_ATOMS: atom_id res chain seq x y z
N MET A 1 -9.68 15.46 43.35
CA MET A 1 -10.30 15.01 42.08
C MET A 1 -9.26 14.19 41.33
N SER A 2 -9.52 12.92 41.03
CA SER A 2 -8.57 12.08 40.28
C SER A 2 -8.49 12.60 38.85
N THR A 3 -7.35 13.17 38.48
CA THR A 3 -7.08 13.64 37.12
C THR A 3 -7.07 12.45 36.19
N THR A 4 -8.11 12.32 35.36
CA THR A 4 -8.16 11.27 34.36
C THR A 4 -7.06 11.55 33.33
N THR A 5 -6.07 10.68 33.26
CA THR A 5 -4.96 10.81 32.30
C THR A 5 -5.41 10.44 30.90
N LEU A 6 -4.75 10.98 29.87
CA LEU A 6 -5.00 10.62 28.47
C LEU A 6 -4.93 9.10 28.26
N ALA A 7 -3.94 8.44 28.85
CA ALA A 7 -3.80 6.99 28.79
C ALA A 7 -5.00 6.22 29.38
N SER A 8 -5.64 6.76 30.43
CA SER A 8 -6.86 6.18 31.02
C SER A 8 -8.05 6.31 30.07
N CYS A 9 -8.20 7.47 29.43
CA CYS A 9 -9.22 7.67 28.39
C CYS A 9 -9.01 6.73 27.20
N MET A 10 -7.78 6.61 26.70
CA MET A 10 -7.45 5.71 25.59
C MET A 10 -7.76 4.25 25.94
N ARG A 11 -7.38 3.77 27.13
CA ARG A 11 -7.69 2.39 27.55
C ARG A 11 -9.18 2.12 27.66
N LYS A 12 -9.98 3.08 28.15
CA LYS A 12 -11.44 2.93 28.23
C LYS A 12 -12.10 2.91 26.85
N ALA A 13 -11.55 3.64 25.88
CA ALA A 13 -12.07 3.69 24.51
C ALA A 13 -11.54 2.56 23.60
N ALA A 14 -10.40 1.97 23.94
CA ALA A 14 -9.78 0.90 23.16
C ALA A 14 -10.65 -0.36 23.15
N LYS A 15 -10.77 -0.95 21.97
CA LYS A 15 -11.39 -2.27 21.79
C LYS A 15 -10.29 -3.31 21.68
N ALA A 16 -10.29 -4.29 22.58
CA ALA A 16 -9.38 -5.42 22.49
C ALA A 16 -9.70 -6.22 21.22
N LEU A 17 -8.68 -6.50 20.41
CA LEU A 17 -8.82 -7.31 19.21
C LEU A 17 -8.45 -8.77 19.52
N PRO A 18 -9.17 -9.75 18.95
CA PRO A 18 -8.74 -11.14 18.99
C PRO A 18 -7.36 -11.33 18.32
N PRO A 19 -6.69 -12.48 18.55
CA PRO A 19 -5.46 -12.81 17.84
C PRO A 19 -5.64 -12.78 16.33
N ILE A 20 -4.68 -12.20 15.59
CA ILE A 20 -4.76 -11.99 14.12
C ILE A 20 -5.03 -13.28 13.35
N ASN A 21 -4.43 -14.40 13.78
CA ASN A 21 -4.61 -15.71 13.17
C ASN A 21 -5.93 -16.41 13.53
N GLY A 22 -6.77 -15.78 14.36
CA GLY A 22 -8.08 -16.29 14.76
C GLY A 22 -9.19 -15.84 13.81
N THR A 23 -10.22 -16.68 13.65
CA THR A 23 -11.39 -16.38 12.81
C THR A 23 -12.19 -15.15 13.26
N ALA A 24 -12.09 -14.77 14.54
CA ALA A 24 -12.80 -13.64 15.12
C ALA A 24 -12.11 -12.28 14.88
N PHE A 25 -10.82 -12.25 14.50
CA PHE A 25 -10.09 -11.00 14.33
C PHE A 25 -10.71 -10.14 13.22
N ALA A 26 -10.82 -10.70 12.02
CA ALA A 26 -11.31 -9.96 10.87
C ALA A 26 -12.79 -9.52 11.02
N ALA A 27 -13.61 -10.30 11.72
CA ALA A 27 -15.00 -9.95 12.03
C ALA A 27 -15.12 -8.67 12.88
N SER A 28 -14.09 -8.34 13.67
CA SER A 28 -14.05 -7.08 14.44
C SER A 28 -14.06 -5.83 13.54
N PHE A 29 -13.82 -6.00 12.24
CA PHE A 29 -13.77 -4.96 11.23
C PHE A 29 -14.98 -4.97 10.28
N ASP A 30 -16.03 -5.74 10.56
CA ASP A 30 -17.23 -5.81 9.69
C ASP A 30 -17.91 -4.44 9.51
N TRP A 31 -17.76 -3.53 10.47
CA TRP A 31 -18.25 -2.15 10.38
C TRP A 31 -17.60 -1.35 9.24
N LEU A 32 -16.44 -1.76 8.72
CA LEU A 32 -15.80 -1.13 7.56
C LEU A 32 -16.56 -1.42 6.26
N GLY A 33 -17.39 -2.47 6.23
CA GLY A 33 -18.17 -2.87 5.06
C GLY A 33 -19.21 -1.85 4.60
N GLN A 34 -19.58 -0.89 5.45
CA GLN A 34 -20.51 0.19 5.08
C GLN A 34 -19.88 1.27 4.19
N TYR A 35 -18.56 1.27 4.00
CA TYR A 35 -17.84 2.26 3.21
C TYR A 35 -17.46 1.71 1.84
N ASN A 36 -17.45 2.58 0.83
CA ASN A 36 -17.03 2.20 -0.53
C ASN A 36 -15.50 2.13 -0.69
N VAL A 37 -14.77 2.87 0.15
CA VAL A 37 -13.30 2.95 0.10
C VAL A 37 -12.79 2.83 1.52
N VAL A 38 -11.87 1.87 1.72
CA VAL A 38 -11.23 1.59 3.01
C VAL A 38 -9.72 1.56 2.80
N SER A 39 -9.01 2.44 3.50
CA SER A 39 -7.55 2.51 3.45
C SER A 39 -6.94 1.85 4.69
N LEU A 40 -6.09 0.84 4.48
CA LEU A 40 -5.42 0.10 5.56
C LEU A 40 -3.94 0.45 5.62
N GLY A 41 -3.58 1.39 6.50
CA GLY A 41 -2.20 1.77 6.77
C GLY A 41 -1.46 0.80 7.69
N ASP A 42 -0.14 0.93 7.77
CA ASP A 42 0.72 0.24 8.72
C ASP A 42 1.59 1.25 9.49
N GLY A 43 2.14 0.83 10.64
CA GLY A 43 3.11 1.62 11.39
C GLY A 43 4.55 1.40 10.93
N SER A 44 4.78 0.38 10.10
CA SER A 44 6.06 0.04 9.49
C SER A 44 5.85 -0.89 8.30
N HIS A 45 6.74 -0.81 7.31
CA HIS A 45 6.72 -1.69 6.13
C HIS A 45 7.43 -3.03 6.34
N GLY A 46 7.93 -3.34 7.55
CA GLY A 46 8.72 -4.54 7.84
C GLY A 46 8.14 -5.47 8.91
N THR A 47 6.99 -5.14 9.49
CA THR A 47 6.39 -5.91 10.59
C THR A 47 5.39 -6.94 10.06
N SER A 48 5.66 -8.22 10.31
CA SER A 48 4.83 -9.37 9.87
C SER A 48 3.37 -9.21 10.28
N GLU A 49 3.11 -8.77 11.50
CA GLU A 49 1.77 -8.61 12.06
C GLU A 49 0.94 -7.57 11.30
N PHE A 50 1.55 -6.51 10.75
CA PHE A 50 0.84 -5.54 9.92
C PHE A 50 0.45 -6.14 8.56
N TYR A 51 1.29 -6.98 7.95
CA TYR A 51 0.91 -7.69 6.73
C TYR A 51 -0.19 -8.71 6.98
N ALA A 52 -0.07 -9.51 8.04
CA ALA A 52 -1.06 -10.50 8.42
C ALA A 52 -2.41 -9.86 8.74
N ALA A 53 -2.43 -8.79 9.54
CA ALA A 53 -3.66 -8.07 9.87
C ALA A 53 -4.36 -7.51 8.62
N ARG A 54 -3.62 -6.82 7.75
CA ARG A 54 -4.17 -6.26 6.50
C ARG A 54 -4.69 -7.35 5.57
N ALA A 55 -3.99 -8.48 5.48
CA ALA A 55 -4.45 -9.62 4.70
C ALA A 55 -5.79 -10.16 5.23
N GLU A 56 -5.90 -10.46 6.53
CA GLU A 56 -7.14 -11.00 7.10
C GLU A 56 -8.33 -10.02 7.02
N ILE A 57 -8.10 -8.73 7.25
CA ILE A 57 -9.13 -7.70 7.08
C ILE A 57 -9.58 -7.65 5.61
N SER A 58 -8.65 -7.61 4.66
CA SER A 58 -8.96 -7.58 3.23
C SER A 58 -9.74 -8.82 2.78
N LYS A 59 -9.35 -10.02 3.26
CA LYS A 59 -10.07 -11.27 2.99
C LYS A 59 -11.54 -11.19 3.42
N ARG A 60 -11.80 -10.66 4.63
CA ARG A 60 -13.16 -10.51 5.16
C ARG A 60 -13.97 -9.49 4.35
N LEU A 61 -13.38 -8.34 4.03
CA LEU A 61 -14.03 -7.30 3.22
C LEU A 61 -14.41 -7.82 1.82
N ILE A 62 -13.54 -8.61 1.20
CA ILE A 62 -13.81 -9.24 -0.10
C ILE A 62 -14.94 -10.27 0.03
N LYS A 63 -14.80 -11.22 0.96
CA LYS A 63 -15.72 -12.36 1.07
C LYS A 63 -17.15 -11.98 1.48
N GLU A 64 -17.28 -10.98 2.34
CA GLU A 64 -18.51 -10.78 3.13
C GLU A 64 -19.13 -9.41 2.87
N HIS A 65 -18.32 -8.45 2.42
CA HIS A 65 -18.75 -7.07 2.18
C HIS A 65 -18.61 -6.66 0.70
N GLY A 66 -18.27 -7.59 -0.19
CA GLY A 66 -18.34 -7.40 -1.64
C GLY A 66 -17.26 -6.52 -2.25
N PHE A 67 -16.14 -6.29 -1.54
CA PHE A 67 -15.01 -5.53 -2.09
C PHE A 67 -14.34 -6.31 -3.23
N LYS A 68 -14.12 -5.66 -4.38
CA LYS A 68 -13.54 -6.28 -5.59
C LYS A 68 -12.18 -5.71 -6.01
N ILE A 69 -11.74 -4.62 -5.39
CA ILE A 69 -10.48 -3.95 -5.71
C ILE A 69 -9.62 -3.80 -4.46
N VAL A 70 -8.38 -4.27 -4.53
CA VAL A 70 -7.33 -4.10 -3.53
C VAL A 70 -6.23 -3.23 -4.13
N ALA A 71 -6.31 -1.92 -3.92
CA ALA A 71 -5.28 -1.00 -4.36
C ALA A 71 -4.01 -1.19 -3.50
N LEU A 72 -2.87 -1.36 -4.16
CA LEU A 72 -1.58 -1.60 -3.51
C LEU A 72 -0.66 -0.39 -3.69
N GLU A 73 0.13 -0.08 -2.66
CA GLU A 73 1.21 0.89 -2.74
C GLU A 73 2.39 0.26 -3.50
N VAL A 74 2.26 0.19 -4.82
CA VAL A 74 3.23 -0.45 -5.71
C VAL A 74 3.17 0.21 -7.08
N ASP A 75 4.25 0.06 -7.85
CA ASP A 75 4.27 0.49 -9.25
C ASP A 75 3.21 -0.26 -10.07
N TRP A 76 2.64 0.46 -11.05
CA TRP A 76 1.60 -0.06 -11.92
C TRP A 76 1.93 -1.43 -12.57
N PRO A 77 3.12 -1.67 -13.14
CA PRO A 77 3.42 -2.96 -13.77
C PRO A 77 3.36 -4.15 -12.80
N ASP A 78 3.76 -3.95 -11.55
CA ASP A 78 3.69 -4.98 -10.51
C ASP A 78 2.23 -5.23 -10.10
N ALA A 79 1.43 -4.17 -9.93
CA ALA A 79 -0.01 -4.30 -9.67
C ALA A 79 -0.74 -5.03 -10.81
N GLU A 80 -0.43 -4.71 -12.07
CA GLU A 80 -1.00 -5.37 -13.26
C GLU A 80 -0.58 -6.84 -13.36
N ALA A 81 0.69 -7.15 -13.06
CA ALA A 81 1.17 -8.53 -13.02
C ALA A 81 0.44 -9.36 -11.96
N ILE A 82 0.22 -8.80 -10.76
CA ILE A 82 -0.57 -9.45 -9.70
C ILE A 82 -2.02 -9.62 -10.15
N ASP A 83 -2.66 -8.61 -10.75
CA ASP A 83 -4.05 -8.70 -11.21
C ASP A 83 -4.26 -9.83 -12.21
N HIS A 84 -3.36 -9.93 -13.20
CA HIS A 84 -3.38 -11.01 -14.18
C HIS A 84 -3.24 -12.39 -13.53
N TYR A 85 -2.34 -12.51 -12.53
CA TYR A 85 -2.15 -13.75 -11.79
C TYR A 85 -3.39 -14.16 -11.00
N VAL A 86 -4.05 -13.23 -10.30
CA VAL A 86 -5.18 -13.55 -9.42
C VAL A 86 -6.51 -13.67 -10.15
N ARG A 87 -6.74 -12.92 -11.24
CA ARG A 87 -8.03 -12.94 -11.97
C ARG A 87 -8.07 -13.89 -13.15
N ARG A 88 -6.92 -14.34 -13.68
CA ARG A 88 -6.82 -15.26 -14.84
C ARG A 88 -7.76 -14.88 -15.99
N TRP A 89 -7.67 -13.64 -16.47
CA TRP A 89 -8.52 -13.14 -17.55
C TRP A 89 -8.45 -14.06 -18.79
N PRO A 90 -9.58 -14.66 -19.25
CA PRO A 90 -9.58 -15.61 -20.37
C PRO A 90 -9.07 -15.02 -21.69
N GLN A 91 -9.23 -13.70 -21.86
CA GLN A 91 -8.84 -12.93 -23.04
C GLN A 91 -7.37 -12.49 -23.05
N HIS A 92 -6.58 -12.86 -22.04
CA HIS A 92 -5.13 -12.69 -22.02
C HIS A 92 -4.38 -14.02 -21.78
N PRO A 93 -4.66 -15.09 -22.55
CA PRO A 93 -3.89 -16.32 -22.44
C PRO A 93 -2.49 -16.06 -22.98
N GLY A 94 -1.48 -16.07 -22.10
CA GLY A 94 -0.07 -15.88 -22.51
C GLY A 94 0.58 -14.55 -22.13
N ARG A 95 -0.09 -13.60 -21.46
CA ARG A 95 0.63 -12.49 -20.77
C ARG A 95 1.46 -12.93 -19.57
N MET A 96 1.53 -14.24 -19.31
CA MET A 96 2.43 -14.90 -18.35
C MET A 96 3.87 -15.05 -18.89
N GLU A 97 4.43 -14.03 -19.55
CA GLU A 97 5.82 -14.12 -20.05
C GLU A 97 6.76 -13.04 -19.51
N ALA A 98 6.26 -12.03 -18.82
CA ALA A 98 7.14 -11.22 -18.00
C ALA A 98 7.36 -11.92 -16.66
N ARG A 99 8.24 -12.93 -16.65
CA ARG A 99 9.05 -13.29 -15.47
C ARG A 99 10.03 -12.15 -15.15
N GLN A 100 9.61 -10.89 -15.34
CA GLN A 100 10.32 -9.73 -14.84
C GLN A 100 10.33 -9.90 -13.33
N ALA A 101 11.51 -9.76 -12.72
CA ALA A 101 11.55 -9.65 -11.27
C ALA A 101 10.62 -8.49 -10.91
N MET A 102 9.59 -8.78 -10.13
CA MET A 102 8.68 -7.78 -9.58
C MET A 102 9.44 -6.92 -8.58
N PHE A 103 8.96 -5.70 -8.34
CA PHE A 103 9.52 -4.77 -7.36
C PHE A 103 10.95 -4.33 -7.66
N LYS A 104 11.28 -4.01 -8.92
CA LYS A 104 12.61 -3.48 -9.30
C LYS A 104 12.78 -1.98 -9.07
N ARG A 105 11.69 -1.22 -9.06
CA ARG A 105 11.68 0.25 -8.99
C ARG A 105 11.21 0.75 -7.64
N PHE A 106 10.20 0.10 -7.07
CA PHE A 106 9.83 0.19 -5.67
C PHE A 106 10.76 -0.66 -4.79
N PRO A 107 10.97 -0.36 -3.48
CA PRO A 107 11.75 -1.20 -2.57
C PRO A 107 11.47 -2.69 -2.75
N THR A 108 12.50 -3.42 -3.16
CA THR A 108 12.42 -4.84 -3.56
C THR A 108 11.88 -5.76 -2.47
N TRP A 109 12.04 -5.36 -1.21
CA TRP A 109 11.75 -6.17 -0.03
C TRP A 109 10.34 -5.97 0.52
N MET A 110 9.71 -4.81 0.28
CA MET A 110 8.49 -4.40 0.99
C MET A 110 7.36 -5.43 0.82
N TRP A 111 7.03 -5.74 -0.43
CA TRP A 111 5.99 -6.72 -0.76
C TRP A 111 6.53 -8.14 -0.97
N SER A 112 7.85 -8.33 -0.94
CA SER A 112 8.51 -9.64 -1.13
C SER A 112 8.56 -10.43 0.18
N ASN A 113 7.41 -10.64 0.82
CA ASN A 113 7.27 -11.36 2.09
C ASN A 113 6.24 -12.49 2.02
N ARG A 114 6.25 -13.38 3.02
CA ARG A 114 5.44 -14.61 3.02
C ARG A 114 3.95 -14.32 3.19
N GLU A 115 3.62 -13.32 3.98
CA GLU A 115 2.27 -12.89 4.32
C GLU A 115 1.56 -12.36 3.07
N PHE A 116 2.22 -11.46 2.34
CA PHE A 116 1.70 -10.92 1.09
C PHE A 116 1.61 -12.00 0.01
N GLN A 117 2.63 -12.86 -0.14
CA GLN A 117 2.57 -13.99 -1.06
C GLN A 117 1.41 -14.94 -0.71
N GLY A 118 1.17 -15.18 0.58
CA GLY A 118 0.04 -15.95 1.08
C GLY A 118 -1.31 -15.31 0.74
N PHE A 119 -1.42 -14.00 0.89
CA PHE A 119 -2.60 -13.23 0.50
C PHE A 119 -2.87 -13.30 -1.01
N VAL A 120 -1.85 -13.11 -1.85
CA VAL A 120 -1.99 -13.18 -3.32
C VAL A 120 -2.43 -14.57 -3.78
N ARG A 121 -1.88 -15.64 -3.19
CA ARG A 121 -2.33 -17.02 -3.46
C ARG A 121 -3.78 -17.22 -3.05
N TRP A 122 -4.14 -16.80 -1.84
CA TRP A 122 -5.52 -16.89 -1.36
C TRP A 122 -6.49 -16.15 -2.29
N LEU A 123 -6.12 -14.97 -2.79
CA LEU A 123 -6.97 -14.17 -3.67
C LEU A 123 -7.23 -14.88 -5.00
N ARG A 124 -6.19 -15.52 -5.56
CA ARG A 124 -6.30 -16.37 -6.74
C ARG A 124 -7.25 -17.56 -6.49
N ASP A 125 -7.06 -18.28 -5.39
CA ASP A 125 -7.87 -19.45 -5.05
C ASP A 125 -9.34 -19.07 -4.79
N TYR A 126 -9.58 -17.94 -4.13
CA TYR A 126 -10.92 -17.39 -3.92
C TYR A 126 -11.61 -17.05 -5.25
N ASN A 127 -10.88 -16.43 -6.18
CA ASN A 127 -11.40 -16.07 -7.50
C ASN A 127 -11.70 -17.26 -8.41
N ASP A 128 -11.01 -18.38 -8.25
CA ASP A 128 -11.21 -19.57 -9.09
C ASP A 128 -12.64 -20.13 -8.94
N GLY A 129 -13.29 -19.91 -7.80
CA GLY A 129 -14.69 -20.30 -7.55
C GLY A 129 -15.75 -19.30 -8.04
N LEU A 130 -15.35 -18.12 -8.57
CA LEU A 130 -16.28 -17.05 -8.92
C LEU A 130 -16.57 -17.00 -10.42
N VAL A 131 -17.87 -17.00 -10.74
CA VAL A 131 -18.43 -16.83 -12.09
C VAL A 131 -19.60 -15.83 -11.99
N PRO A 132 -19.67 -14.80 -12.85
CA PRO A 132 -18.80 -14.48 -13.99
C PRO A 132 -17.45 -13.83 -13.59
N PRO A 133 -16.45 -13.75 -14.50
CA PRO A 133 -15.14 -13.15 -14.20
C PRO A 133 -15.17 -11.71 -13.67
N SER A 134 -16.24 -10.95 -13.92
CA SER A 134 -16.46 -9.61 -13.37
C SER A 134 -16.64 -9.58 -11.84
N GLU A 135 -16.94 -10.73 -11.22
CA GLU A 135 -17.05 -10.87 -9.76
C GLU A 135 -15.68 -11.06 -9.08
N ARG A 136 -14.62 -11.31 -9.85
CA ARG A 136 -13.30 -11.60 -9.29
C ARG A 136 -12.65 -10.35 -8.69
N ALA A 137 -12.14 -10.50 -7.48
CA ALA A 137 -11.37 -9.45 -6.83
C ALA A 137 -9.95 -9.34 -7.43
N GLY A 138 -9.39 -8.14 -7.48
CA GLY A 138 -8.07 -7.93 -8.07
C GLY A 138 -7.43 -6.62 -7.64
N THR A 139 -6.27 -6.31 -8.19
CA THR A 139 -5.44 -5.16 -7.82
C THR A 139 -5.55 -4.00 -8.79
N VAL A 140 -6.20 -4.20 -9.93
CA VAL A 140 -6.39 -3.19 -10.97
C VAL A 140 -7.87 -3.06 -11.32
N ASP A 141 -8.37 -1.83 -11.46
CA ASP A 141 -9.66 -1.57 -12.10
C ASP A 141 -9.43 -1.46 -13.63
N PRO A 142 -10.04 -2.32 -14.47
CA PRO A 142 -9.81 -2.30 -15.91
C PRO A 142 -10.21 -0.98 -16.60
N GLY A 143 -11.32 -0.37 -16.18
CA GLY A 143 -11.78 0.89 -16.77
C GLY A 143 -10.84 2.05 -16.42
N MET A 144 -10.39 2.11 -15.17
CA MET A 144 -9.39 3.08 -14.73
C MET A 144 -8.02 2.82 -15.36
N ALA A 145 -7.65 1.56 -15.59
CA ALA A 145 -6.43 1.21 -16.31
C ALA A 145 -6.39 1.81 -17.71
N ASP A 146 -7.49 1.65 -18.47
CA ASP A 146 -7.60 2.18 -19.82
C ASP A 146 -7.60 3.71 -19.84
N GLU A 147 -8.30 4.34 -18.89
CA GLU A 147 -8.30 5.79 -18.75
C GLU A 147 -6.91 6.33 -18.36
N ALA A 148 -6.20 5.65 -17.45
CA ALA A 148 -4.84 6.01 -17.06
C ALA A 148 -3.89 5.90 -18.26
N ARG A 149 -3.95 4.80 -19.04
CA ARG A 149 -3.17 4.66 -20.28
C ARG A 149 -3.47 5.78 -21.25
N ARG A 150 -4.76 6.13 -21.43
CA ARG A 150 -5.16 7.25 -22.31
C ARG A 150 -4.54 8.57 -21.87
N ARG A 151 -4.66 8.93 -20.58
CA ARG A 151 -4.19 10.21 -20.02
C ARG A 151 -2.67 10.31 -19.94
N TYR A 152 -2.01 9.24 -19.52
CA TYR A 152 -0.59 9.24 -19.18
C TYR A 152 0.30 8.62 -20.27
N SER A 153 -0.26 8.14 -21.38
CA SER A 153 0.53 7.63 -22.53
C SER A 153 1.62 8.59 -22.99
N LYS A 154 1.39 9.91 -22.92
CA LYS A 154 2.40 10.92 -23.29
C LYS A 154 3.57 11.02 -22.29
N LEU A 155 3.42 10.49 -21.08
CA LEU A 155 4.49 10.44 -20.09
C LEU A 155 5.35 9.19 -20.23
N SER A 156 4.91 8.16 -20.96
CA SER A 156 5.67 6.92 -21.11
C SER A 156 7.05 7.13 -21.74
N ARG A 157 7.21 8.18 -22.56
CA ARG A 157 8.51 8.60 -23.12
C ARG A 157 9.55 8.99 -22.05
N TRP A 158 9.10 9.32 -20.84
CA TRP A 158 9.94 9.71 -19.71
C TRP A 158 10.15 8.56 -18.71
N ALA A 159 9.61 7.37 -18.97
CA ALA A 159 9.81 6.22 -18.09
C ALA A 159 11.30 5.85 -18.05
N GLY A 160 11.89 5.80 -16.85
CA GLY A 160 13.33 5.62 -16.64
C GLY A 160 14.18 6.89 -16.84
N GLN A 161 13.55 8.02 -17.16
CA GLN A 161 14.16 9.35 -17.30
C GLN A 161 13.40 10.39 -16.47
N GLU A 162 12.92 10.00 -15.29
CA GLU A 162 12.04 10.81 -14.45
C GLU A 162 12.73 12.11 -14.00
N GLN A 163 14.05 12.06 -13.77
CA GLN A 163 14.84 13.25 -13.44
C GLN A 163 14.88 14.26 -14.59
N GLU A 164 15.01 13.80 -15.84
CA GLU A 164 15.00 14.68 -17.01
C GLU A 164 13.63 15.32 -17.21
N TYR A 165 12.56 14.55 -17.02
CA TYR A 165 11.20 15.09 -17.01
C TYR A 165 11.02 16.18 -15.94
N GLY A 166 11.49 15.92 -14.71
CA GLY A 166 11.47 16.89 -13.62
C GLY A 166 12.25 18.17 -13.95
N LEU A 167 13.44 18.04 -14.54
CA LEU A 167 14.26 19.18 -14.98
C LEU A 167 13.57 20.00 -16.09
N ARG A 168 12.94 19.34 -17.07
CA ARG A 168 12.19 20.03 -18.12
C ARG A 168 10.96 20.76 -17.57
N MET A 169 10.29 20.17 -16.58
CA MET A 169 9.15 20.80 -15.89
C MET A 169 9.56 21.95 -14.95
N ARG A 170 10.78 21.94 -14.38
CA ARG A 170 11.29 23.02 -13.50
C ARG A 170 11.23 24.41 -14.14
N SER A 171 11.35 24.50 -15.46
CA SER A 171 11.26 25.77 -16.21
C SER A 171 9.96 26.56 -15.98
N ARG A 172 8.93 25.93 -15.39
CA ARG A 172 7.61 26.51 -15.14
C ARG A 172 7.29 26.83 -13.67
N PHE A 173 8.17 26.49 -12.72
CA PHE A 173 7.91 26.66 -11.29
C PHE A 173 8.97 27.56 -10.63
N LYS A 174 8.54 28.41 -9.70
CA LYS A 174 9.44 29.21 -8.88
C LYS A 174 10.24 28.27 -7.96
N SER A 175 11.56 28.42 -7.94
CA SER A 175 12.45 27.60 -7.10
C SER A 175 12.25 27.93 -5.62
N CYS A 176 12.14 26.90 -4.77
CA CYS A 176 12.22 26.99 -3.29
C CYS A 176 13.57 26.48 -2.76
N GLU A 177 14.57 26.32 -3.63
CA GLU A 177 15.86 25.69 -3.33
C GLU A 177 16.59 26.40 -2.17
N ALA A 178 16.56 27.74 -2.13
CA ALA A 178 17.12 28.51 -1.03
C ALA A 178 16.45 28.20 0.32
N ASP A 179 15.11 28.09 0.34
CA ASP A 179 14.35 27.81 1.56
C ASP A 179 14.61 26.39 2.07
N VAL A 180 14.70 25.42 1.17
CA VAL A 180 15.02 24.02 1.50
C VAL A 180 16.45 23.89 2.03
N ILE A 181 17.42 24.54 1.38
CA ILE A 181 18.81 24.56 1.84
C ILE A 181 18.89 25.17 3.25
N ASN A 182 18.21 26.29 3.49
CA ASN A 182 18.17 26.91 4.81
C ASN A 182 17.61 25.97 5.88
N MET A 183 16.50 25.28 5.60
CA MET A 183 15.92 24.30 6.53
C MET A 183 16.88 23.12 6.81
N LEU A 184 17.55 22.59 5.79
CA LEU A 184 18.51 21.50 5.95
C LEU A 184 19.73 21.92 6.77
N LEU A 185 20.23 23.14 6.57
CA LEU A 185 21.29 23.72 7.37
C LEU A 185 20.87 23.89 8.84
N GLU A 186 19.64 24.34 9.09
CA GLU A 186 19.11 24.42 10.45
C GLU A 186 18.99 23.05 11.13
N LEU A 187 18.46 22.03 10.43
CA LEU A 187 18.35 20.68 10.96
C LEU A 187 19.73 20.07 11.27
N LEU A 188 20.71 20.27 10.38
CA LEU A 188 22.08 19.84 10.62
C LEU A 188 22.68 20.52 11.84
N ARG A 189 22.47 21.83 11.98
CA ARG A 189 22.95 22.61 13.13
C ARG A 189 22.35 22.10 14.44
N LYS A 190 21.03 21.88 14.48
CA LYS A 190 20.36 21.30 15.65
C LYS A 190 20.87 19.89 15.98
N ARG A 191 21.11 19.06 14.95
CA ARG A 191 21.68 17.72 15.16
C ARG A 191 23.07 17.78 15.79
N LEU A 192 23.93 18.69 15.32
CA LEU A 192 25.25 18.91 15.89
C LEU A 192 25.15 19.39 17.35
N GLU A 193 24.25 20.35 17.62
CA GLU A 193 23.97 20.84 18.98
C GLU A 193 23.48 19.73 19.92
N TYR A 194 22.58 18.86 19.47
CA TYR A 194 22.11 17.72 20.26
C TYR A 194 23.21 16.69 20.48
N SER A 195 24.00 16.36 19.45
CA SER A 195 25.11 15.41 19.57
C SER A 195 26.26 15.89 20.45
N ALA A 196 26.40 17.21 20.63
CA ALA A 196 27.41 17.81 21.50
C ALA A 196 27.01 17.81 22.98
N LYS A 197 25.75 17.53 23.31
CA LYS A 197 25.31 17.37 24.70
C LYS A 197 25.66 15.98 25.17
N ILE A 198 26.72 15.88 25.95
CA ILE A 198 27.04 14.69 26.75
C ILE A 198 25.95 14.62 27.83
N HIS A 199 25.13 13.56 27.82
CA HIS A 199 23.97 13.26 28.69
C HIS A 199 22.58 13.71 28.19
N ASP A 200 21.93 12.90 27.36
CA ASP A 200 20.46 12.88 27.24
C ASP A 200 19.87 11.48 27.00
N GLY A 201 20.47 10.45 27.61
CA GLY A 201 20.02 9.05 27.46
C GLY A 201 20.13 8.14 28.70
N GLU A 202 20.24 8.69 29.92
CA GLU A 202 19.91 7.97 31.17
C GLU A 202 18.84 8.73 31.95
#